data_AF-A0A2E7BUY4-F1
#
_entry.id   AF-A0A2E7BUY4-F1
#
_cell.length_a   1.000
_cell.length_b   1.000
_cell.length_c   1.000
_cell.angle_alpha   90.00
_cell.angle_beta   90.00
_cell.angle_gamma   90.00
#
_symmetry.space_group_name_H-M   'P 1'
#
loop_
_entity.id
_entity.type
_entity.pdbx_description
1 polymer ?
#
loop_
_entity_poly.entity_id
_entity_poly.type
_entity_poly.pdbx_seq_one_letter_code
_entity_poly.pdbx_strand_id
1 'polypeptide(L)'
;TGMPASLTALMLETERHAGPYFAASLVIILILVSFMLKEWRATLMVFLTALPASLWGAGFGGTINGGLSIVASMAPMIILVLATANIVHLVGQYRIERLRCDKEEAIIRTFHEVGMACFLTTLTTLIGFSSLRFLPVGTAKELAVIASIGVAASFVIAFVLGPALLSLLNVPGAAPSESKWMTAALERCRLVAKERPVFVVAMGGLSTVLAIIGLMLLKIDTNVDAKFYDGHPVQVAAKWFGDRMTGGASAEIIIDTGQEGGALERSAFIREQRPAEATKQETPTEEEIAGFDDDDGFGSADGATESTEIVDPVAGALPNTVLVRLQALESKLRGLQRPDIYEGKKPILDVISLVDIAERTHSAMGGEGTLPNRAQLASQLALFAGEGGEGLNLLVDESRRYVRVQLRLPSVGSANLVKIVDEVEAAAQELFPRPEGGLRTGVTGMESLFSHLIETLSSQLAKGFGFAALVITLVMAFVFRSVRVGLSSMLPNILPVISGIGVVGLFGLMVDIDALFLVSVALGIAVDDTIHFLVRYRHERQAGKDLDEAVRLSLCETGLGIVRTSIILVCGFGIWLTSPYLTFKYMGLILPMTMIMAVVADMLVIPAMVYLGWIRVPISEPAETA
;
A
#
# COMPACT_ATOMS: atom_id res chain seq x y z
N THR A 1 7.08 12.06 -18.81
CA THR A 1 6.38 10.82 -18.41
C THR A 1 7.41 9.78 -18.01
N GLY A 2 6.97 8.67 -17.41
CA GLY A 2 7.84 7.63 -16.88
C GLY A 2 8.00 7.73 -15.36
N MET A 3 8.34 6.61 -14.74
CA MET A 3 8.25 6.41 -13.30
C MET A 3 9.01 7.44 -12.44
N PRO A 4 10.24 7.86 -12.76
CA PRO A 4 10.91 8.91 -11.99
C PRO A 4 10.13 10.23 -11.99
N ALA A 5 9.57 10.63 -13.14
CA ALA A 5 8.76 11.84 -13.25
C ALA A 5 7.44 11.69 -12.49
N SER A 6 6.78 10.53 -12.60
CA SER A 6 5.51 10.26 -11.90
C SER A 6 5.70 10.25 -10.39
N LEU A 7 6.73 9.56 -9.87
CA LEU A 7 7.08 9.54 -8.45
C LEU A 7 7.48 10.93 -7.92
N THR A 8 8.25 11.69 -8.69
CA THR A 8 8.64 13.06 -8.29
C THR A 8 7.44 13.98 -8.22
N ALA A 9 6.55 13.94 -9.21
CA ALA A 9 5.31 14.70 -9.19
C ALA A 9 4.41 14.28 -8.02
N LEU A 10 4.39 12.99 -7.70
CA LEU A 10 3.64 12.44 -6.57
C LEU A 10 4.14 13.02 -5.23
N MET A 11 5.46 13.08 -5.04
CA MET A 11 6.08 13.66 -3.85
C MET A 11 5.80 15.17 -3.75
N LEU A 12 5.98 15.91 -4.86
CA LEU A 12 5.73 17.36 -4.89
C LEU A 12 4.27 17.70 -4.61
N GLU A 13 3.32 16.96 -5.18
CA GLU A 13 1.90 17.19 -4.92
C GLU A 13 1.52 16.84 -3.47
N THR A 14 2.16 15.80 -2.91
CA THR A 14 1.97 15.47 -1.49
C THR A 14 2.45 16.60 -0.58
N GLU A 15 3.66 17.12 -0.79
CA GLU A 15 4.18 18.26 -0.02
C GLU A 15 3.27 19.49 -0.15
N ARG A 16 2.78 19.75 -1.37
CA ARG A 16 1.90 20.88 -1.65
C ARG A 16 0.54 20.79 -0.96
N HIS A 17 -0.01 19.59 -0.85
CA HIS A 17 -1.40 19.39 -0.40
C HIS A 17 -1.54 18.91 1.05
N ALA A 18 -0.57 18.19 1.61
CA ALA A 18 -0.68 17.64 2.97
C ALA A 18 -0.94 18.71 4.03
N GLY A 19 -0.17 19.80 4.01
CA GLY A 19 -0.32 20.93 4.95
C GLY A 19 -1.68 21.62 4.86
N PRO A 20 -2.12 22.08 3.67
CA PRO A 20 -3.44 22.69 3.50
C PRO A 20 -4.61 21.80 3.92
N TYR A 21 -4.59 20.50 3.62
CA TYR A 21 -5.64 19.58 4.06
C TYR A 21 -5.63 19.39 5.58
N PHE A 22 -4.45 19.27 6.19
CA PHE A 22 -4.33 19.23 7.65
C PHE A 22 -4.91 20.49 8.30
N ALA A 23 -4.57 21.68 7.80
CA ALA A 23 -5.08 22.94 8.31
C ALA A 23 -6.61 23.07 8.12
N ALA A 24 -7.13 22.66 6.95
CA ALA A 24 -8.57 22.66 6.69
C ALA A 24 -9.33 21.72 7.64
N SER A 25 -8.81 20.51 7.86
CA SER A 25 -9.39 19.56 8.83
C SER A 25 -9.35 20.14 10.26
N LEU A 26 -8.22 20.73 10.67
CA LEU A 26 -8.09 21.40 11.96
C LEU A 26 -9.16 22.50 12.15
N VAL A 27 -9.37 23.35 11.15
CA VAL A 27 -10.39 24.42 11.21
C VAL A 27 -11.80 23.84 11.30
N ILE A 28 -12.11 22.81 10.50
CA ILE A 28 -13.42 22.13 10.54
C ILE A 28 -13.67 21.53 11.93
N ILE A 29 -12.70 20.80 12.48
CA ILE A 29 -12.80 20.18 13.80
C ILE A 29 -12.92 21.26 14.87
N LEU A 30 -12.15 22.34 14.79
CA LEU A 30 -12.23 23.48 15.73
C LEU A 30 -13.63 24.08 15.76
N ILE A 31 -14.22 24.31 14.59
CA ILE A 31 -15.59 24.82 14.46
C ILE A 31 -16.58 23.83 15.08
N LEU A 32 -16.51 22.55 14.69
CA LEU A 32 -17.43 21.52 15.18
C LEU A 32 -17.35 21.34 16.70
N VAL A 33 -16.15 21.20 17.25
CA VAL A 33 -15.93 21.03 18.70
C VAL A 33 -16.43 22.27 19.45
N SER A 34 -16.19 23.47 18.93
CA SER A 34 -16.70 24.72 19.53
C SER A 34 -18.22 24.75 19.57
N PHE A 35 -18.90 24.34 18.50
CA PHE A 35 -20.36 24.24 18.47
C PHE A 35 -20.92 23.12 19.38
N MET A 36 -20.22 21.99 19.48
CA MET A 36 -20.64 20.85 20.29
C MET A 36 -20.47 21.09 21.79
N LEU A 37 -19.32 21.65 22.20
CA LEU A 37 -19.00 21.91 23.61
C LEU A 37 -19.60 23.24 24.08
N LYS A 38 -19.78 24.23 23.19
CA LYS A 38 -20.32 25.56 23.50
C LYS A 38 -19.56 26.27 24.64
N GLU A 39 -18.27 25.99 24.77
CA GLU A 39 -17.42 26.53 25.83
C GLU A 39 -15.97 26.59 25.35
N TRP A 40 -15.40 27.80 25.30
CA TRP A 40 -14.09 28.01 24.70
C TRP A 40 -12.96 27.35 25.50
N ARG A 41 -13.10 27.27 26.84
CA ARG A 41 -12.11 26.59 27.70
C ARG A 41 -12.07 25.09 27.44
N ALA A 42 -13.24 24.50 27.21
CA ALA A 42 -13.39 23.10 26.87
C ALA A 42 -12.79 22.80 25.48
N THR A 43 -13.09 23.65 24.49
CA THR A 43 -12.46 23.58 23.17
C THR A 43 -10.94 23.72 23.25
N LEU A 44 -10.44 24.71 23.99
CA LEU A 44 -9.01 24.94 24.15
C LEU A 44 -8.31 23.70 24.76
N MET A 45 -8.92 23.07 25.75
CA MET A 45 -8.39 21.83 26.32
C MET A 45 -8.23 20.71 25.28
N VAL A 46 -9.24 20.52 24.41
CA VAL A 46 -9.21 19.52 23.35
C VAL A 46 -8.02 19.75 22.42
N PHE A 47 -7.76 20.99 22.01
CA PHE A 47 -6.65 21.28 21.09
C PHE A 47 -5.27 21.34 21.77
N LEU A 48 -5.19 21.77 23.04
CA LEU A 48 -3.95 21.71 23.83
C LEU A 48 -3.48 20.27 24.09
N THR A 49 -4.34 19.29 23.88
CA THR A 49 -4.02 17.86 24.06
C THR A 49 -3.89 17.14 22.71
N ALA A 50 -4.81 17.36 21.77
CA ALA A 50 -4.79 16.69 20.47
C ALA A 50 -3.68 17.19 19.52
N LEU A 51 -3.41 18.50 19.45
CA LEU A 51 -2.38 19.04 18.55
C LEU A 51 -0.97 18.56 18.91
N PRO A 52 -0.52 18.61 20.18
CA PRO A 52 0.80 18.09 20.52
C PRO A 52 0.94 16.60 20.23
N ALA A 53 -0.10 15.79 20.44
CA ALA A 53 -0.08 14.37 20.10
C ALA A 53 0.14 14.11 18.60
N SER A 54 -0.58 14.85 17.75
CA SER A 54 -0.39 14.83 16.30
C SER A 54 1.03 15.25 15.90
N LEU A 55 1.52 16.34 16.48
CA LEU A 55 2.86 16.88 16.18
C LEU A 55 3.97 15.95 16.68
N TRP A 56 3.81 15.31 17.83
CA TRP A 56 4.77 14.35 18.36
C TRP A 56 4.81 13.08 17.53
N GLY A 57 3.65 12.56 17.11
CA GLY A 57 3.59 11.44 16.17
C GLY A 57 4.36 11.76 14.90
N ALA A 58 4.03 12.89 14.25
CA ALA A 58 4.69 13.34 13.02
C ALA A 58 6.19 13.59 13.20
N GLY A 59 6.57 14.28 14.28
CA GLY A 59 7.94 14.69 14.55
C GLY A 59 8.85 13.51 14.88
N PHE A 60 8.50 12.72 15.90
CA PHE A 60 9.30 11.55 16.29
C PHE A 60 9.23 10.44 15.25
N GLY A 61 8.07 10.20 14.65
CA GLY A 61 7.95 9.18 13.61
C GLY A 61 8.68 9.56 12.33
N GLY A 62 8.65 10.84 11.94
CA GLY A 62 9.38 11.35 10.77
C GLY A 62 10.90 11.26 10.93
N THR A 63 11.45 11.49 12.13
CA THR A 63 12.89 11.33 12.38
C THR A 63 13.32 9.87 12.36
N ILE A 64 12.47 8.94 12.83
CA ILE A 64 12.74 7.49 12.76
C ILE A 64 12.72 7.00 11.31
N ASN A 65 11.81 7.52 10.49
CA ASN A 65 11.62 7.06 9.11
C ASN A 65 12.57 7.74 8.10
N GLY A 66 13.24 8.84 8.47
CA GLY A 66 14.08 9.62 7.56
C GLY A 66 13.30 10.46 6.54
N GLY A 67 11.98 10.60 6.72
CA GLY A 67 11.07 11.33 5.82
C GLY A 67 9.61 10.93 6.02
N LEU A 68 8.72 11.58 5.26
CA LEU A 68 7.29 11.23 5.20
C LEU A 68 6.95 10.78 3.78
N SER A 69 6.66 9.49 3.59
CA SER A 69 5.92 9.07 2.40
C SER A 69 4.52 9.70 2.35
N ILE A 70 3.85 9.52 1.22
CA ILE A 70 2.50 10.03 0.96
C ILE A 70 1.51 9.53 2.00
N VAL A 71 1.51 8.22 2.23
CA VAL A 71 0.64 7.58 3.21
C VAL A 71 1.01 8.03 4.62
N ALA A 72 2.30 8.14 4.93
CA ALA A 72 2.79 8.65 6.20
C ALA A 72 2.40 10.13 6.45
N SER A 73 2.32 10.95 5.40
CA SER A 73 1.92 12.36 5.49
C SER A 73 0.48 12.55 5.96
N MET A 74 -0.35 11.50 5.87
CA MET A 74 -1.75 11.49 6.32
C MET A 74 -1.86 11.27 7.84
N ALA A 75 -0.86 10.65 8.45
CA ALA A 75 -0.88 10.24 9.85
C ALA A 75 -1.17 11.39 10.84
N PRO A 76 -0.59 12.60 10.71
CA PRO A 76 -0.86 13.70 11.64
C PRO A 76 -2.35 14.07 11.66
N MET A 77 -3.00 14.12 10.49
CA MET A 77 -4.45 14.36 10.43
C MET A 77 -5.22 13.23 11.13
N ILE A 78 -4.89 11.96 10.88
CA ILE A 78 -5.56 10.82 11.50
C ILE A 78 -5.43 10.87 13.02
N ILE A 79 -4.22 11.14 13.53
CA ILE A 79 -3.96 11.29 14.97
C ILE A 79 -4.77 12.45 15.54
N LEU A 80 -4.80 13.61 14.87
CA LEU A 80 -5.54 14.78 15.33
C LEU A 80 -7.03 14.48 15.50
N VAL A 81 -7.66 13.87 14.49
CA VAL A 81 -9.09 13.56 14.51
C VAL A 81 -9.41 12.56 15.63
N LEU A 82 -8.63 11.49 15.74
CA LEU A 82 -8.83 10.45 16.76
C LEU A 82 -8.59 10.96 18.18
N ALA A 83 -7.49 11.69 18.40
CA ALA A 83 -7.19 12.27 19.70
C ALA A 83 -8.33 13.21 20.13
N THR A 84 -8.81 14.05 19.21
CA THR A 84 -9.95 14.94 19.45
C THR A 84 -11.18 14.15 19.93
N ALA A 85 -11.52 13.04 19.28
CA ALA A 85 -12.67 12.22 19.68
C ALA A 85 -12.55 11.71 21.14
N ASN A 86 -11.42 11.12 21.50
CA ASN A 86 -11.18 10.62 22.86
C ASN A 86 -11.23 11.74 23.92
N ILE A 87 -10.66 12.91 23.62
CA ILE A 87 -10.63 14.02 24.56
C ILE A 87 -12.02 14.66 24.70
N VAL A 88 -12.82 14.70 23.63
CA VAL A 88 -14.22 15.17 23.68
C VAL A 88 -15.06 14.30 24.62
N HIS A 89 -14.84 12.98 24.66
CA HIS A 89 -15.50 12.10 25.65
C HIS A 89 -15.10 12.45 27.09
N LEU A 90 -13.80 12.61 27.37
CA LEU A 90 -13.30 12.97 28.70
C LEU A 90 -13.85 14.33 29.16
N VAL A 91 -13.75 15.35 28.30
CA VAL A 91 -14.23 16.71 28.62
C VAL A 91 -15.75 16.74 28.77
N GLY A 92 -16.47 16.00 27.92
CA GLY A 92 -17.92 15.87 28.01
C GLY A 92 -18.36 15.32 29.36
N GLN A 93 -17.76 14.21 29.80
CA GLN A 93 -18.10 13.59 31.08
C GLN A 93 -17.70 14.47 32.27
N TYR A 94 -16.50 15.06 32.23
CA TYR A 94 -16.07 15.99 33.28
C TYR A 94 -17.06 17.13 33.48
N ARG A 95 -17.61 17.70 32.41
CA ARG A 95 -18.57 18.81 32.53
C ARG A 95 -19.90 18.37 33.13
N ILE A 96 -20.32 17.13 32.91
CA ILE A 96 -21.51 16.56 33.54
C ILE A 96 -21.28 16.36 35.03
N GLU A 97 -20.16 15.73 35.41
CA GLU A 97 -19.82 15.50 36.82
C GLU A 97 -19.56 16.81 37.58
N ARG A 98 -19.02 17.83 36.91
CA ARG A 98 -18.80 19.16 37.49
C ARG A 98 -20.08 19.89 37.92
N LEU A 99 -21.25 19.45 37.47
CA LEU A 99 -22.53 19.93 38.00
C LEU A 99 -22.91 19.30 39.34
N ARG A 100 -22.39 18.11 39.63
CA ARG A 100 -22.76 17.27 40.77
C ARG A 100 -21.76 17.42 41.92
N CYS A 101 -20.50 17.70 41.62
CA CYS A 101 -19.44 17.79 42.60
C CYS A 101 -18.44 18.92 42.32
N ASP A 102 -17.53 19.12 43.27
CA ASP A 102 -16.44 20.07 43.14
C ASP A 102 -15.45 19.63 42.04
N LYS A 103 -14.44 20.47 41.78
CA LYS A 103 -13.57 20.30 40.61
C LYS A 103 -12.72 19.04 40.69
N GLU A 104 -12.16 18.76 41.86
CA GLU A 104 -11.22 17.65 42.05
C GLU A 104 -11.97 16.32 41.98
N GLU A 105 -13.11 16.24 42.67
CA GLU A 105 -13.99 15.08 42.62
C GLU A 105 -14.51 14.82 41.20
N ALA A 106 -14.86 15.86 40.44
CA ALA A 106 -15.32 15.71 39.05
C ALA A 106 -14.24 15.11 38.15
N ILE A 107 -12.97 15.51 38.34
CA ILE A 107 -11.83 14.93 37.60
C ILE A 107 -11.70 13.46 37.97
N ILE A 108 -11.66 13.13 39.26
CA ILE A 108 -11.48 11.75 39.74
C ILE A 108 -12.59 10.84 39.19
N ARG A 109 -13.84 11.26 39.29
CA ARG A 109 -14.99 10.51 38.77
C ARG A 109 -14.93 10.31 37.26
N THR A 110 -14.56 11.34 36.51
CA THR A 110 -14.42 11.24 35.05
C THR A 110 -13.43 10.17 34.63
N PHE A 111 -12.25 10.14 35.26
CA PHE A 111 -11.22 9.15 34.95
C PHE A 111 -11.59 7.75 35.45
N HIS A 112 -12.40 7.63 36.50
CA HIS A 112 -12.92 6.35 36.95
C HIS A 112 -14.04 5.80 36.04
N GLU A 113 -14.97 6.65 35.58
CA GLU A 113 -16.13 6.23 34.79
C GLU A 113 -15.82 6.04 33.31
N VAL A 114 -15.13 7.00 32.69
CA VAL A 114 -14.90 7.03 31.23
C VAL A 114 -13.42 6.81 30.88
N GLY A 115 -12.50 7.08 31.82
CA GLY A 115 -11.06 6.88 31.58
C GLY A 115 -10.70 5.44 31.20
N MET A 116 -11.34 4.43 31.79
CA MET A 116 -11.11 3.03 31.42
C MET A 116 -11.54 2.74 29.97
N ALA A 117 -12.68 3.30 29.52
CA ALA A 117 -13.11 3.16 28.13
C ALA A 117 -12.09 3.85 27.20
N CYS A 118 -11.70 5.10 27.47
CA CYS A 118 -10.72 5.83 26.66
C CYS A 118 -9.33 5.17 26.62
N PHE A 119 -8.92 4.48 27.69
CA PHE A 119 -7.69 3.68 27.67
C PHE A 119 -7.80 2.52 26.68
N LEU A 120 -8.93 1.79 26.71
CA LEU A 120 -9.14 0.63 25.86
C LEU A 120 -9.30 1.01 24.38
N THR A 121 -9.99 2.11 24.08
CA THR A 121 -10.09 2.65 22.71
C THR A 121 -8.71 3.03 22.18
N THR A 122 -7.92 3.75 22.97
CA THR A 122 -6.52 4.07 22.61
C THR A 122 -5.70 2.80 22.39
N LEU A 123 -5.79 1.81 23.28
CA LEU A 123 -5.02 0.57 23.17
C LEU A 123 -5.40 -0.23 21.93
N THR A 124 -6.69 -0.36 21.63
CA THR A 124 -7.18 -1.07 20.44
C THR A 124 -6.82 -0.34 19.16
N THR A 125 -6.86 0.99 19.14
CA THR A 125 -6.38 1.78 18.01
C THR A 125 -4.86 1.63 17.83
N LEU A 126 -4.07 1.62 18.91
CA LEU A 126 -2.62 1.39 18.86
C LEU A 126 -2.31 0.00 18.25
N ILE A 127 -3.06 -1.03 18.62
CA ILE A 127 -2.96 -2.38 18.03
C ILE A 127 -3.32 -2.34 16.54
N GLY A 128 -4.38 -1.64 16.17
CA GLY A 128 -4.81 -1.44 14.78
C GLY A 128 -3.69 -0.84 13.92
N PHE A 129 -3.08 0.27 14.35
CA PHE A 129 -1.95 0.87 13.64
C PHE A 129 -0.68 0.00 13.67
N SER A 130 -0.38 -0.63 14.81
CA SER A 130 0.79 -1.50 14.94
C SER A 130 0.72 -2.71 14.01
N SER A 131 -0.49 -3.20 13.70
CA SER A 131 -0.67 -4.32 12.76
C SER A 131 -0.13 -4.03 11.36
N LEU A 132 -0.13 -2.76 10.93
CA LEU A 132 0.42 -2.35 9.63
C LEU A 132 1.94 -2.57 9.52
N ARG A 133 2.65 -2.66 10.65
CA ARG A 133 4.11 -2.90 10.67
C ARG A 133 4.50 -4.25 10.07
N PHE A 134 3.56 -5.20 10.05
CA PHE A 134 3.75 -6.53 9.46
C PHE A 134 3.56 -6.56 7.95
N LEU A 135 3.06 -5.47 7.35
CA LEU A 135 2.96 -5.37 5.89
C LEU A 135 4.36 -5.21 5.27
N PRO A 136 4.67 -5.89 4.15
CA PRO A 136 5.99 -5.87 3.53
C PRO A 136 6.31 -4.59 2.74
N VAL A 137 5.54 -3.51 2.90
CA VAL A 137 5.77 -2.21 2.23
C VAL A 137 6.32 -1.16 3.18
N GLY A 138 7.24 -0.33 2.70
CA GLY A 138 7.82 0.78 3.47
C GLY A 138 6.76 1.78 3.94
N THR A 139 5.88 2.23 3.03
CA THR A 139 4.86 3.26 3.30
C THR A 139 3.89 2.88 4.43
N ALA A 140 3.45 1.62 4.51
CA ALA A 140 2.58 1.17 5.60
C ALA A 140 3.33 1.07 6.93
N LYS A 141 4.60 0.65 6.93
CA LYS A 141 5.43 0.61 8.15
C LYS A 141 5.67 2.01 8.70
N GLU A 142 5.92 2.98 7.82
CA GLU A 142 6.09 4.38 8.22
C GLU A 142 4.82 4.94 8.89
N LEU A 143 3.66 4.74 8.25
CA LEU A 143 2.37 5.11 8.83
C LEU A 143 2.14 4.41 10.18
N ALA A 144 2.46 3.11 10.28
CA ALA A 144 2.34 2.35 11.51
C ALA A 144 3.11 3.00 12.67
N VAL A 145 4.37 3.38 12.43
CA VAL A 145 5.25 3.99 13.44
C VAL A 145 4.73 5.36 13.85
N ILE A 146 4.46 6.25 12.89
CA ILE A 146 4.03 7.62 13.15
C ILE A 146 2.69 7.63 13.91
N ALA A 147 1.71 6.86 13.42
CA ALA A 147 0.39 6.79 14.03
C ALA A 147 0.45 6.16 15.41
N SER A 148 1.22 5.07 15.60
CA SER A 148 1.35 4.43 16.92
C SER A 148 1.97 5.36 17.96
N ILE A 149 3.02 6.12 17.59
CA ILE A 149 3.62 7.12 18.48
C ILE A 149 2.61 8.23 18.79
N GLY A 150 1.91 8.75 17.79
CA GLY A 150 0.92 9.81 17.98
C GLY A 150 -0.27 9.40 18.85
N VAL A 151 -0.78 8.18 18.66
CA VAL A 151 -1.86 7.60 19.46
C VAL A 151 -1.38 7.38 20.90
N ALA A 152 -0.21 6.79 21.10
CA ALA A 152 0.38 6.64 22.44
C ALA A 152 0.62 8.00 23.12
N ALA A 153 1.12 8.99 22.38
CA ALA A 153 1.31 10.36 22.87
C ALA A 153 -0.03 11.00 23.27
N SER A 154 -1.09 10.80 22.48
CA SER A 154 -2.43 11.33 22.79
C SER A 154 -2.94 10.82 24.12
N PHE A 155 -2.71 9.54 24.42
CA PHE A 155 -3.06 8.95 25.70
C PHE A 155 -2.22 9.50 26.85
N VAL A 156 -0.90 9.54 26.71
CA VAL A 156 -0.02 10.09 27.74
C VAL A 156 -0.39 11.54 28.04
N ILE A 157 -0.58 12.36 27.02
CA ILE A 157 -0.98 13.76 27.18
C ILE A 157 -2.36 13.86 27.84
N ALA A 158 -3.35 13.09 27.39
CA ALA A 158 -4.71 13.16 27.94
C ALA A 158 -4.80 12.66 29.39
N PHE A 159 -4.05 11.63 29.78
CA PHE A 159 -4.13 11.05 31.13
C PHE A 159 -3.17 11.69 32.13
N VAL A 160 -2.01 12.17 31.68
CA VAL A 160 -1.03 12.84 32.55
C VAL A 160 -1.32 14.34 32.62
N LEU A 161 -1.45 15.01 31.47
CA LEU A 161 -1.67 16.45 31.43
C LEU A 161 -3.15 16.84 31.47
N GLY A 162 -4.07 15.95 31.10
CA GLY A 162 -5.51 16.25 31.11
C GLY A 162 -6.06 16.67 32.47
N PRO A 163 -5.79 15.97 33.60
CA PRO A 163 -6.21 16.42 34.93
C PRO A 163 -5.67 17.82 35.28
N ALA A 164 -4.40 18.07 34.97
CA ALA A 164 -3.78 19.37 35.21
C ALA A 164 -4.42 20.47 34.35
N LEU A 165 -4.67 20.21 33.06
CA LEU A 165 -5.34 21.13 32.15
C LEU A 165 -6.79 21.41 32.56
N LEU A 166 -7.55 20.39 32.99
CA LEU A 166 -8.89 20.57 33.55
C LEU A 166 -8.87 21.45 34.81
N SER A 167 -7.89 21.22 35.67
CA SER A 167 -7.73 21.99 36.90
C SER A 167 -7.34 23.46 36.64
N LEU A 168 -6.41 23.69 35.71
CA LEU A 168 -5.89 25.02 35.36
C LEU A 168 -6.88 25.86 34.55
N LEU A 169 -7.51 25.27 33.53
CA LEU A 169 -8.49 25.97 32.69
C LEU A 169 -9.80 26.21 33.44
N ASN A 170 -10.07 25.44 34.50
CA ASN A 170 -11.29 25.50 35.30
C ASN A 170 -12.53 25.51 34.40
N VAL A 171 -12.65 24.45 33.59
CA VAL A 171 -13.74 24.29 32.63
C VAL A 171 -15.07 24.19 33.42
N PRO A 172 -16.09 24.99 33.10
CA PRO A 172 -17.35 25.00 33.82
C PRO A 172 -18.17 23.73 33.52
N GLY A 173 -18.91 23.29 34.54
CA GLY A 173 -19.90 22.24 34.38
C GLY A 173 -21.00 22.67 33.43
N ALA A 174 -21.54 21.72 32.70
CA ALA A 174 -22.64 21.96 31.78
C ALA A 174 -23.56 20.74 31.77
N ALA A 175 -24.86 21.03 31.72
CA ALA A 175 -25.83 19.97 31.52
C ALA A 175 -25.55 19.32 30.16
N PRO A 176 -25.84 18.02 29.99
CA PRO A 176 -25.83 17.41 28.69
C PRO A 176 -26.59 18.31 27.72
N SER A 177 -25.94 18.81 26.66
CA SER A 177 -26.66 19.64 25.70
C SER A 177 -27.72 18.75 25.06
N GLU A 178 -28.98 18.89 25.50
CA GLU A 178 -30.12 18.13 25.02
C GLU A 178 -30.46 18.59 23.60
N SER A 179 -29.78 18.00 22.63
CA SER A 179 -30.25 18.04 21.26
C SER A 179 -31.53 17.20 21.20
N LYS A 180 -32.70 17.84 21.34
CA LYS A 180 -34.01 17.17 21.38
C LYS A 180 -34.23 16.23 20.20
N TRP A 181 -33.70 16.57 19.03
CA TRP A 181 -33.81 15.72 17.84
C TRP A 181 -32.91 14.49 17.93
N MET A 182 -31.71 14.61 18.53
CA MET A 182 -30.74 13.53 18.65
C MET A 182 -31.17 12.54 19.73
N THR A 183 -31.67 13.03 20.87
CA THR A 183 -32.27 12.18 21.91
C THR A 183 -33.50 11.46 21.39
N ALA A 184 -34.38 12.14 20.64
CA ALA A 184 -35.53 11.50 19.99
C ALA A 184 -35.11 10.45 18.95
N ALA A 185 -34.03 10.69 18.19
CA ALA A 185 -33.50 9.71 17.25
C ALA A 185 -32.95 8.47 17.96
N LEU A 186 -32.15 8.65 19.02
CA LEU A 186 -31.60 7.56 19.83
C LEU A 186 -32.71 6.75 20.51
N GLU A 187 -33.76 7.41 21.00
CA GLU A 187 -34.92 6.73 21.58
C GLU A 187 -35.68 5.91 20.53
N ARG A 188 -35.80 6.42 19.29
CA ARG A 188 -36.36 5.63 18.17
C ARG A 188 -35.48 4.44 17.84
N CYS A 189 -34.15 4.60 17.80
CA CYS A 189 -33.21 3.50 17.60
C CYS A 189 -33.41 2.41 18.67
N ARG A 190 -33.54 2.82 19.93
CA ARG A 190 -33.86 1.92 21.05
C ARG A 190 -35.15 1.15 20.82
N LEU A 191 -36.24 1.85 20.50
CA LEU A 191 -37.55 1.23 20.29
C LEU A 191 -37.52 0.23 19.13
N VAL A 192 -36.89 0.58 18.00
CA VAL A 192 -36.74 -0.33 16.86
C VAL A 192 -35.90 -1.56 17.24
N ALA A 193 -34.80 -1.37 17.97
CA ALA A 193 -33.94 -2.46 18.43
C ALA A 193 -34.63 -3.36 19.47
N LYS A 194 -35.54 -2.82 20.29
CA LYS A 194 -36.31 -3.55 21.31
C LYS A 194 -37.48 -4.32 20.70
N GLU A 195 -38.29 -3.67 19.87
CA GLU A 195 -39.53 -4.22 19.33
C GLU A 195 -39.28 -5.13 18.13
N ARG A 196 -38.22 -4.86 17.35
CA ARG A 196 -37.89 -5.60 16.12
C ARG A 196 -36.41 -6.01 16.04
N PRO A 197 -35.84 -6.65 17.08
CA PRO A 197 -34.41 -6.96 17.12
C PRO A 197 -33.97 -7.89 15.98
N VAL A 198 -34.77 -8.89 15.64
CA VAL A 198 -34.45 -9.84 14.55
C VAL A 198 -34.39 -9.13 13.21
N PHE A 199 -35.28 -8.17 12.96
CA PHE A 199 -35.27 -7.37 11.74
C PHE A 199 -34.01 -6.51 11.64
N VAL A 200 -33.60 -5.86 12.73
CA VAL A 200 -32.38 -5.05 12.79
C VAL A 200 -31.14 -5.89 12.48
N VAL A 201 -31.01 -7.05 13.13
CA VAL A 201 -29.88 -7.96 12.90
C VAL A 201 -29.92 -8.54 11.47
N ALA A 202 -31.10 -8.87 10.94
CA ALA A 202 -31.24 -9.33 9.56
C ALA A 202 -30.82 -8.25 8.55
N MET A 203 -31.19 -6.98 8.78
CA MET A 203 -30.73 -5.85 7.96
C MET A 203 -29.22 -5.67 8.03
N GLY A 204 -28.61 -5.79 9.22
CA GLY A 204 -27.15 -5.79 9.38
C GLY A 204 -26.47 -6.98 8.68
N GLY A 205 -27.11 -8.15 8.68
CA GLY A 205 -26.66 -9.31 7.92
C GLY A 205 -26.73 -9.07 6.40
N LEU A 206 -27.82 -8.50 5.92
CA LEU A 206 -27.99 -8.14 4.50
C LEU A 206 -26.96 -7.11 4.06
N SER A 207 -26.73 -6.06 4.84
CA SER A 207 -25.69 -5.06 4.53
C SER A 207 -24.30 -5.68 4.53
N THR A 208 -24.02 -6.63 5.43
CA THR A 208 -22.77 -7.41 5.42
C THR A 208 -22.61 -8.20 4.12
N VAL A 209 -23.66 -8.89 3.67
CA VAL A 209 -23.63 -9.67 2.41
C VAL A 209 -23.38 -8.74 1.22
N LEU A 210 -24.08 -7.61 1.13
CA LEU A 210 -23.87 -6.62 0.07
C LEU A 210 -22.45 -6.05 0.09
N ALA A 211 -21.91 -5.77 1.27
CA ALA A 211 -20.55 -5.30 1.45
C ALA A 211 -19.50 -6.34 1.02
N ILE A 212 -19.74 -7.63 1.32
CA ILE A 212 -18.88 -8.73 0.86
C ILE A 212 -18.93 -8.87 -0.66
N ILE A 213 -20.11 -8.77 -1.28
CA ILE A 213 -20.24 -8.75 -2.75
C ILE A 213 -19.43 -7.59 -3.33
N GLY A 214 -19.55 -6.40 -2.75
CA GLY A 214 -18.76 -5.24 -3.12
C GLY A 214 -17.26 -5.50 -3.03
N LEU A 215 -16.80 -6.09 -1.92
CA LEU A 215 -15.40 -6.46 -1.72
C LEU A 215 -14.90 -7.46 -2.77
N MET A 216 -15.74 -8.43 -3.17
CA MET A 216 -15.41 -9.38 -4.25
C MET A 216 -15.33 -8.72 -5.63
N LEU A 217 -16.07 -7.62 -5.84
CA LEU A 217 -16.05 -6.84 -7.08
C LEU A 217 -14.94 -5.78 -7.11
N LEU A 218 -14.24 -5.58 -6.00
CA LEU A 218 -13.19 -4.57 -5.86
C LEU A 218 -12.04 -4.86 -6.83
N LYS A 219 -11.65 -3.84 -7.59
CA LYS A 219 -10.49 -3.89 -8.49
C LYS A 219 -9.35 -3.09 -7.87
N ILE A 220 -8.22 -3.76 -7.63
CA ILE A 220 -7.00 -3.13 -7.14
C ILE A 220 -6.16 -2.72 -8.34
N ASP A 221 -5.82 -1.44 -8.44
CA ASP A 221 -4.97 -0.90 -9.51
C ASP A 221 -3.83 -0.07 -8.90
N THR A 222 -2.59 -0.39 -9.28
CA THR A 222 -1.37 0.28 -8.79
C THR A 222 -0.78 1.25 -9.80
N ASN A 223 -1.50 1.55 -10.88
CA ASN A 223 -1.05 2.52 -11.88
C ASN A 223 -0.82 3.89 -11.23
N VAL A 224 0.46 4.28 -11.13
CA VAL A 224 0.87 5.55 -10.52
C VAL A 224 0.35 6.75 -11.30
N ASP A 225 0.28 6.65 -12.62
CA ASP A 225 -0.18 7.74 -13.48
C ASP A 225 -1.69 7.95 -13.35
N ALA A 226 -2.45 6.89 -13.08
CA ALA A 226 -3.89 6.96 -12.82
C ALA A 226 -4.24 7.58 -11.45
N LYS A 227 -3.26 7.78 -10.56
CA LYS A 227 -3.49 8.46 -9.26
C LYS A 227 -3.69 9.97 -9.42
N PHE A 228 -3.29 10.53 -10.55
CA PHE A 228 -3.50 11.93 -10.88
C PHE A 228 -4.89 12.17 -11.51
N TYR A 229 -5.37 13.41 -11.46
CA TYR A 229 -6.62 13.82 -12.10
C TYR A 229 -6.43 14.00 -13.61
N ASP A 230 -7.48 13.77 -14.41
CA ASP A 230 -7.43 13.66 -15.89
C ASP A 230 -6.71 14.78 -16.67
N GLY A 231 -6.50 15.95 -16.05
CA GLY A 231 -5.79 17.10 -16.63
C GLY A 231 -4.35 17.27 -16.16
N HIS A 232 -3.82 16.38 -15.33
CA HIS A 232 -2.47 16.51 -14.76
C HIS A 232 -1.39 16.24 -15.82
N PRO A 233 -0.29 17.02 -15.89
CA PRO A 233 0.73 16.87 -16.93
C PRO A 233 1.32 15.47 -17.05
N VAL A 234 1.51 14.77 -15.92
CA VAL A 234 2.02 13.38 -15.91
C VAL A 234 1.04 12.43 -16.57
N GLN A 235 -0.24 12.49 -16.20
CA GLN A 235 -1.25 11.58 -16.73
C GLN A 235 -1.51 11.85 -18.22
N VAL A 236 -1.55 13.11 -18.63
CA VAL A 236 -1.67 13.50 -20.05
C VAL A 236 -0.47 12.97 -20.84
N ALA A 237 0.74 13.14 -20.34
CA ALA A 237 1.95 12.66 -21.01
C ALA A 237 2.03 11.12 -21.03
N ALA A 238 1.62 10.44 -19.97
CA ALA A 238 1.56 8.98 -19.89
C ALA A 238 0.56 8.40 -20.88
N LYS A 239 -0.67 8.94 -20.91
CA LYS A 239 -1.70 8.53 -21.87
C LYS A 239 -1.26 8.78 -23.32
N TRP A 240 -0.72 9.97 -23.60
CA TRP A 240 -0.19 10.31 -24.91
C TRP A 240 0.90 9.34 -25.38
N PHE A 241 1.82 8.97 -24.47
CA PHE A 241 2.92 8.05 -24.80
C PHE A 241 2.40 6.63 -25.01
N GLY A 242 1.49 6.15 -24.16
CA GLY A 242 0.86 4.84 -24.29
C GLY A 242 0.03 4.69 -25.57
N ASP A 243 -0.66 5.74 -26.02
CA ASP A 243 -1.51 5.71 -27.22
C ASP A 243 -0.70 5.78 -28.53
N ARG A 244 0.52 6.37 -28.51
CA ARG A 244 1.30 6.67 -29.72
C ARG A 244 2.60 5.89 -29.86
N MET A 245 3.19 5.44 -28.77
CA MET A 245 4.40 4.63 -28.76
C MET A 245 4.04 3.16 -28.52
N THR A 246 4.88 2.24 -28.99
CA THR A 246 4.72 0.79 -28.80
C THR A 246 4.78 0.41 -27.31
N GLY A 247 3.67 0.56 -26.59
CA GLY A 247 3.51 0.17 -25.18
C GLY A 247 4.13 1.14 -24.19
N GLY A 248 3.44 1.35 -23.05
CA GLY A 248 3.94 2.09 -21.90
C GLY A 248 4.51 1.20 -20.79
N ALA A 249 4.26 -0.11 -20.84
CA ALA A 249 4.67 -1.09 -19.84
C ALA A 249 5.75 -2.02 -20.39
N SER A 250 6.69 -2.46 -19.54
CA SER A 250 7.72 -3.43 -19.90
C SER A 250 7.94 -4.48 -18.83
N ALA A 251 8.16 -5.71 -19.27
CA ALA A 251 8.65 -6.81 -18.45
C ALA A 251 9.99 -7.29 -19.03
N GLU A 252 10.81 -7.91 -18.20
CA GLU A 252 12.15 -8.34 -18.59
C GLU A 252 12.39 -9.77 -18.17
N ILE A 253 12.96 -10.58 -19.04
CA ILE A 253 13.38 -11.94 -18.71
C ILE A 253 14.90 -11.93 -18.62
N ILE A 254 15.42 -12.33 -17.46
CA ILE A 254 16.86 -12.55 -17.27
C ILE A 254 17.14 -14.04 -17.34
N ILE A 255 18.04 -14.43 -18.23
CA ILE A 255 18.43 -15.81 -18.49
C ILE A 255 19.89 -16.00 -18.07
N ASP A 256 20.14 -16.91 -17.13
CA ASP A 256 21.50 -17.33 -16.75
C ASP A 256 21.96 -18.47 -17.66
N THR A 257 23.03 -18.25 -18.42
CA THR A 257 23.62 -19.28 -19.29
C THR A 257 24.50 -20.29 -18.53
N GLY A 258 24.72 -20.06 -17.24
CA GLY A 258 25.44 -20.96 -16.33
C GLY A 258 26.95 -20.84 -16.37
N GLN A 259 27.53 -20.16 -17.38
CA GLN A 259 28.97 -19.97 -17.54
C GLN A 259 29.29 -18.59 -18.11
N GLU A 260 30.47 -18.05 -17.74
CA GLU A 260 30.99 -16.81 -18.31
C GLU A 260 31.23 -16.99 -19.82
N GLY A 261 30.82 -16.01 -20.62
CA GLY A 261 30.83 -16.14 -22.08
C GLY A 261 29.68 -16.97 -22.66
N GLY A 262 28.82 -17.60 -21.85
CA GLY A 262 27.80 -18.54 -22.36
C GLY A 262 26.72 -17.91 -23.26
N ALA A 263 26.50 -16.60 -23.16
CA ALA A 263 25.59 -15.86 -24.04
C ALA A 263 26.17 -15.60 -25.44
N LEU A 264 27.50 -15.49 -25.53
CA LEU A 264 28.29 -15.14 -26.71
C LEU A 264 29.63 -15.88 -26.59
N GLU A 265 29.67 -17.19 -26.83
CA GLU A 265 30.82 -18.05 -26.49
C GLU A 265 32.20 -17.43 -26.74
N ARG A 266 33.04 -17.38 -25.69
CA ARG A 266 34.38 -16.78 -25.70
C ARG A 266 35.42 -17.58 -26.53
N SER A 267 35.19 -18.87 -26.76
CA SER A 267 36.00 -19.72 -27.66
C SER A 267 35.88 -19.31 -29.14
N ALA A 268 34.96 -18.40 -29.48
CA ALA A 268 34.84 -17.83 -30.81
C ALA A 268 35.83 -16.69 -31.10
N PHE A 269 36.57 -16.16 -30.11
CA PHE A 269 37.36 -14.94 -30.34
C PHE A 269 38.82 -14.90 -29.88
N ILE A 270 39.31 -15.76 -28.96
CA ILE A 270 40.76 -15.79 -28.65
C ILE A 270 41.22 -17.22 -28.31
N ARG A 271 42.24 -17.72 -29.02
CA ARG A 271 42.98 -18.96 -28.72
C ARG A 271 44.03 -18.69 -27.63
N GLU A 272 43.97 -19.42 -26.52
CA GLU A 272 45.02 -19.45 -25.50
C GLU A 272 46.39 -19.84 -26.10
N GLN A 273 47.42 -19.03 -25.81
CA GLN A 273 48.80 -19.41 -26.06
C GLN A 273 49.21 -20.50 -25.08
N ARG A 274 49.44 -21.71 -25.60
CA ARG A 274 50.21 -22.75 -24.90
C ARG A 274 51.69 -22.35 -24.95
N PRO A 275 52.46 -22.46 -23.86
CA PRO A 275 53.90 -22.20 -23.91
C PRO A 275 54.57 -23.33 -24.68
N ALA A 276 55.20 -23.01 -25.82
CA ALA A 276 56.01 -23.94 -26.58
C ALA A 276 57.39 -24.07 -25.92
N GLU A 277 57.81 -25.32 -25.76
CA GLU A 277 59.08 -25.76 -25.21
C GLU A 277 60.28 -25.13 -25.93
N ALA A 278 61.27 -24.74 -25.14
CA ALA A 278 62.54 -24.23 -25.62
C ALA A 278 63.29 -25.29 -26.44
N THR A 279 63.57 -24.98 -27.71
CA THR A 279 64.68 -25.62 -28.45
C THR A 279 65.62 -24.54 -28.96
N LYS A 280 66.84 -24.56 -28.43
CA LYS A 280 67.99 -23.74 -28.84
C LYS A 280 68.47 -24.13 -30.23
N GLN A 281 68.84 -23.14 -31.04
CA GLN A 281 70.02 -23.11 -31.92
C GLN A 281 70.06 -21.71 -32.57
N GLU A 282 70.89 -20.81 -32.04
CA GLU A 282 72.25 -20.48 -32.53
C GLU A 282 72.26 -19.70 -33.86
N THR A 283 72.74 -18.47 -33.73
CA THR A 283 72.99 -17.38 -34.69
C THR A 283 74.02 -17.75 -35.77
N PRO A 284 74.11 -16.94 -36.85
CA PRO A 284 75.18 -15.93 -36.86
C PRO A 284 74.73 -14.52 -37.32
N THR A 285 75.40 -13.55 -36.70
CA THR A 285 75.66 -12.15 -37.09
C THR A 285 76.41 -12.09 -38.44
N GLU A 286 76.50 -11.00 -39.22
CA GLU A 286 76.85 -9.60 -38.92
C GLU A 286 76.84 -8.78 -40.25
N GLU A 287 76.85 -7.44 -40.16
CA GLU A 287 77.40 -6.46 -41.15
C GLU A 287 76.64 -6.23 -42.50
N GLU A 288 76.49 -5.04 -43.12
CA GLU A 288 77.21 -3.75 -43.14
C GLU A 288 76.34 -2.63 -43.82
N ILE A 289 76.43 -1.40 -43.31
CA ILE A 289 76.64 -0.07 -43.99
C ILE A 289 75.73 0.45 -45.16
N ALA A 290 75.05 1.56 -44.83
CA ALA A 290 74.87 2.88 -45.48
C ALA A 290 74.84 3.09 -47.02
N GLY A 291 73.88 3.94 -47.44
CA GLY A 291 73.92 4.74 -48.68
C GLY A 291 72.69 5.64 -48.82
N PHE A 292 72.90 6.96 -48.85
CA PHE A 292 71.92 8.01 -49.19
C PHE A 292 71.78 8.12 -50.73
N ASP A 293 70.58 8.43 -51.24
CA ASP A 293 70.31 9.59 -52.11
C ASP A 293 68.83 9.66 -52.54
N ASP A 294 68.33 10.90 -52.65
CA ASP A 294 66.98 11.35 -53.03
C ASP A 294 66.68 11.12 -54.53
N ASP A 295 65.43 10.80 -54.91
CA ASP A 295 64.73 11.43 -56.05
C ASP A 295 63.23 11.07 -56.12
N ASP A 296 62.44 12.02 -56.59
CA ASP A 296 60.98 12.04 -56.70
C ASP A 296 60.46 11.22 -57.91
N GLY A 297 59.29 10.56 -57.79
CA GLY A 297 58.65 9.97 -58.97
C GLY A 297 57.38 9.16 -58.70
N PHE A 298 56.22 9.74 -59.03
CA PHE A 298 54.91 9.10 -59.00
C PHE A 298 54.80 7.93 -60.01
N GLY A 299 54.45 6.73 -59.51
CA GLY A 299 53.62 5.73 -60.22
C GLY A 299 54.34 4.52 -60.85
N SER A 300 54.23 3.35 -60.20
CA SER A 300 53.71 2.07 -60.76
C SER A 300 53.99 0.90 -59.80
N ALA A 301 53.13 -0.10 -59.90
CA ALA A 301 53.00 -1.25 -59.01
C ALA A 301 54.26 -2.13 -58.92
N ASP A 302 54.56 -2.65 -57.72
CA ASP A 302 54.44 -4.07 -57.36
C ASP A 302 55.31 -4.42 -56.14
N GLY A 303 54.75 -5.20 -55.23
CA GLY A 303 55.52 -6.04 -54.31
C GLY A 303 55.67 -5.54 -52.88
N ALA A 304 54.61 -5.61 -52.07
CA ALA A 304 54.75 -5.83 -50.64
C ALA A 304 53.68 -6.84 -50.19
N THR A 305 54.13 -8.06 -49.93
CA THR A 305 53.39 -9.13 -49.27
C THR A 305 52.92 -8.68 -47.89
N GLU A 306 51.67 -8.25 -47.81
CA GLU A 306 50.88 -8.39 -46.59
C GLU A 306 50.84 -9.89 -46.26
N SER A 307 51.35 -10.25 -45.09
CA SER A 307 51.01 -11.52 -44.48
C SER A 307 49.53 -11.44 -44.10
N THR A 308 48.69 -11.81 -45.05
CA THR A 308 47.28 -12.07 -44.81
C THR A 308 47.23 -13.22 -43.81
N GLU A 309 46.97 -12.92 -42.54
CA GLU A 309 46.39 -13.91 -41.65
C GLU A 309 45.07 -14.32 -42.28
N ILE A 310 45.11 -15.42 -43.04
CA ILE A 310 43.92 -16.14 -43.47
C ILE A 310 43.33 -16.73 -42.20
N VAL A 311 42.47 -15.95 -41.55
CA VAL A 311 41.54 -16.43 -40.54
C VAL A 311 40.66 -17.47 -41.23
N ASP A 312 40.86 -18.74 -40.91
CA ASP A 312 39.99 -19.83 -41.34
C ASP A 312 38.56 -19.56 -40.83
N PRO A 313 37.57 -19.25 -41.69
CA PRO A 313 36.24 -18.84 -41.26
C PRO A 313 35.39 -20.02 -40.74
N VAL A 314 35.88 -21.25 -40.81
CA VAL A 314 35.05 -22.47 -40.71
C VAL A 314 35.31 -23.28 -39.43
N ALA A 315 36.35 -22.99 -38.66
CA ALA A 315 36.64 -23.76 -37.45
C ALA A 315 35.92 -23.22 -36.19
N GLY A 316 34.64 -23.55 -36.04
CA GLY A 316 33.91 -23.43 -34.77
C GLY A 316 32.41 -23.39 -34.96
N ALA A 317 31.74 -24.54 -34.95
CA ALA A 317 30.29 -24.53 -34.79
C ALA A 317 29.95 -23.87 -33.44
N LEU A 318 29.07 -22.86 -33.42
CA LEU A 318 28.33 -22.49 -32.21
C LEU A 318 27.62 -23.75 -31.71
N PRO A 319 27.67 -24.12 -30.42
CA PRO A 319 26.60 -24.85 -29.79
C PRO A 319 25.38 -23.92 -29.82
N ASN A 320 24.57 -24.13 -30.85
CA ASN A 320 23.31 -23.47 -31.18
C ASN A 320 22.20 -23.78 -30.14
N THR A 321 22.48 -23.74 -28.84
CA THR A 321 21.46 -24.01 -27.83
C THR A 321 20.83 -22.72 -27.32
N VAL A 322 21.61 -21.69 -26.97
CA VAL A 322 21.05 -20.46 -26.37
C VAL A 322 20.29 -19.62 -27.40
N LEU A 323 20.89 -19.26 -28.55
CA LEU A 323 20.22 -18.47 -29.60
C LEU A 323 18.99 -19.18 -30.18
N VAL A 324 19.06 -20.50 -30.40
CA VAL A 324 17.91 -21.27 -30.89
C VAL A 324 16.81 -21.36 -29.83
N ARG A 325 17.15 -21.54 -28.55
CA ARG A 325 16.16 -21.48 -27.46
C ARG A 325 15.59 -20.08 -27.28
N LEU A 326 16.37 -19.03 -27.50
CA LEU A 326 15.91 -17.64 -27.50
C LEU A 326 14.94 -17.37 -28.66
N GLN A 327 15.24 -17.87 -29.85
CA GLN A 327 14.35 -17.77 -31.01
C GLN A 327 13.05 -18.56 -30.80
N ALA A 328 13.14 -19.76 -30.20
CA ALA A 328 11.98 -20.54 -29.81
C ALA A 328 11.14 -19.84 -28.74
N LEU A 329 11.79 -19.22 -27.74
CA LEU A 329 11.14 -18.41 -26.71
C LEU A 329 10.43 -17.21 -27.35
N GLU A 330 11.10 -16.46 -28.21
CA GLU A 330 10.53 -15.31 -28.90
C GLU A 330 9.32 -15.71 -29.76
N SER A 331 9.42 -16.81 -30.51
CA SER A 331 8.30 -17.34 -31.30
C SER A 331 7.11 -17.73 -30.43
N LYS A 332 7.37 -18.38 -29.29
CA LYS A 332 6.33 -18.77 -28.32
C LYS A 332 5.67 -17.54 -27.68
N LEU A 333 6.45 -16.54 -27.30
CA LEU A 333 5.97 -15.28 -26.71
C LEU A 333 5.16 -14.46 -27.72
N ARG A 334 5.63 -14.30 -28.96
CA ARG A 334 4.89 -13.62 -30.03
C ARG A 334 3.60 -14.35 -30.43
N GLY A 335 3.53 -15.66 -30.18
CA GLY A 335 2.37 -16.51 -30.43
C GLY A 335 1.32 -16.52 -29.32
N LEU A 336 1.59 -15.93 -28.15
CA LEU A 336 0.62 -15.86 -27.05
C LEU A 336 -0.64 -15.09 -27.45
N GLN A 337 -1.81 -15.66 -27.20
CA GLN A 337 -3.11 -15.04 -27.45
C GLN A 337 -3.97 -15.08 -26.18
N ARG A 338 -4.43 -13.91 -25.73
CA ARG A 338 -5.35 -13.73 -24.59
C ARG A 338 -6.52 -12.82 -24.97
N PRO A 339 -7.47 -13.32 -25.79
CA PRO A 339 -8.62 -12.52 -26.23
C PRO A 339 -9.53 -12.10 -25.07
N ASP A 340 -9.51 -12.84 -23.96
CA ASP A 340 -10.22 -12.55 -22.71
C ASP A 340 -9.67 -11.32 -21.95
N ILE A 341 -8.41 -10.97 -22.17
CA ILE A 341 -7.74 -9.84 -21.50
C ILE A 341 -7.66 -8.61 -22.41
N TYR A 342 -7.57 -8.82 -23.74
CA TYR A 342 -7.14 -7.79 -24.67
C TYR A 342 -8.13 -7.37 -25.75
N GLU A 343 -9.40 -7.77 -25.68
CA GLU A 343 -10.42 -7.47 -26.71
C GLU A 343 -9.87 -7.69 -28.15
N GLY A 344 -9.09 -8.76 -28.35
CA GLY A 344 -8.47 -9.08 -29.65
C GLY A 344 -7.11 -8.44 -29.94
N LYS A 345 -6.49 -7.70 -29.01
CA LYS A 345 -5.08 -7.25 -29.13
C LYS A 345 -4.08 -8.32 -28.68
N LYS A 346 -2.84 -8.23 -29.15
CA LYS A 346 -1.75 -9.12 -28.68
C LYS A 346 -1.36 -8.78 -27.23
N PRO A 347 -1.19 -9.78 -26.35
CA PRO A 347 -0.73 -9.57 -24.98
C PRO A 347 0.72 -9.07 -24.90
N ILE A 348 1.54 -9.40 -25.89
CA ILE A 348 2.91 -8.90 -26.04
C ILE A 348 2.96 -8.07 -27.32
N LEU A 349 3.25 -6.78 -27.18
CA LEU A 349 3.32 -5.83 -28.30
C LEU A 349 4.61 -5.99 -29.09
N ASP A 350 5.72 -6.19 -28.39
CA ASP A 350 7.02 -6.47 -29.01
C ASP A 350 7.93 -7.25 -28.07
N VAL A 351 8.92 -7.94 -28.65
CA VAL A 351 10.00 -8.65 -27.95
C VAL A 351 11.31 -8.10 -28.46
N ILE A 352 12.14 -7.56 -27.58
CA ILE A 352 13.47 -7.04 -27.89
C ILE A 352 14.47 -8.00 -27.25
N SER A 353 15.24 -8.68 -28.10
CA SER A 353 16.20 -9.71 -27.71
C SER A 353 17.44 -9.62 -28.60
N LEU A 354 18.50 -10.36 -28.23
CA LEU A 354 19.67 -10.55 -29.12
C LEU A 354 19.28 -11.12 -30.48
N VAL A 355 18.28 -12.02 -30.50
CA VAL A 355 17.75 -12.63 -31.71
C VAL A 355 17.01 -11.59 -32.54
N ASP A 356 16.06 -10.85 -31.95
CA ASP A 356 15.30 -9.79 -32.63
C ASP A 356 16.23 -8.76 -33.31
N ILE A 357 17.30 -8.32 -32.63
CA ILE A 357 18.27 -7.39 -33.23
C ILE A 357 19.01 -8.04 -34.39
N ALA A 358 19.48 -9.29 -34.24
CA ALA A 358 20.15 -10.00 -35.31
C ALA A 358 19.24 -10.21 -36.54
N GLU A 359 17.98 -10.62 -36.34
CA GLU A 359 17.02 -10.82 -37.43
C GLU A 359 16.67 -9.51 -38.14
N ARG A 360 16.45 -8.42 -37.38
CA ARG A 360 16.17 -7.08 -37.94
C ARG A 360 17.36 -6.52 -38.70
N THR A 361 18.58 -6.63 -38.15
CA THR A 361 19.80 -6.15 -38.82
C THR A 361 20.08 -6.97 -40.08
N HIS A 362 19.93 -8.29 -40.02
CA HIS A 362 20.12 -9.16 -41.18
C HIS A 362 19.14 -8.83 -42.31
N SER A 363 17.86 -8.68 -41.97
CA SER A 363 16.82 -8.29 -42.93
C SER A 363 17.08 -6.91 -43.52
N ALA A 364 17.49 -5.94 -42.71
CA ALA A 364 17.80 -4.57 -43.16
C ALA A 364 19.01 -4.51 -44.10
N MET A 365 19.95 -5.45 -43.99
CA MET A 365 21.10 -5.59 -44.89
C MET A 365 20.80 -6.44 -46.13
N GLY A 366 19.53 -6.82 -46.36
CA GLY A 366 19.12 -7.59 -47.53
C GLY A 366 19.42 -9.08 -47.45
N GLY A 367 19.61 -9.63 -46.25
CA GLY A 367 19.80 -11.06 -46.03
C GLY A 367 18.53 -11.88 -46.32
N GLU A 368 18.72 -13.11 -46.83
CA GLU A 368 17.64 -14.09 -47.00
C GLU A 368 17.61 -15.08 -45.82
N GLY A 369 16.43 -15.31 -45.23
CA GLY A 369 16.24 -16.17 -44.05
C GLY A 369 15.97 -15.37 -42.77
N THR A 370 15.74 -16.08 -41.65
CA THR A 370 15.43 -15.43 -40.36
C THR A 370 16.69 -14.99 -39.63
N LEU A 371 17.71 -15.85 -39.54
CA LEU A 371 18.96 -15.57 -38.83
C LEU A 371 20.17 -15.56 -39.76
N PRO A 372 21.11 -14.61 -39.59
CA PRO A 372 22.35 -14.55 -40.35
C PRO A 372 23.24 -15.77 -40.10
N ASN A 373 24.13 -16.07 -41.06
CA ASN A 373 25.19 -17.04 -40.81
C ASN A 373 26.18 -16.51 -39.74
N ARG A 374 27.04 -17.37 -39.17
CA ARG A 374 27.90 -17.02 -38.02
C ARG A 374 28.78 -15.78 -38.26
N ALA A 375 29.38 -15.65 -39.43
CA ALA A 375 30.25 -14.52 -39.77
C ALA A 375 29.44 -13.22 -39.88
N GLN A 376 28.26 -13.29 -40.50
CA GLN A 376 27.33 -12.18 -40.58
C GLN A 376 26.76 -11.81 -39.20
N LEU A 377 26.45 -12.78 -38.35
CA LEU A 377 25.96 -12.53 -36.99
C LEU A 377 27.02 -11.82 -36.15
N ALA A 378 28.27 -12.29 -36.20
CA ALA A 378 29.38 -11.68 -35.48
C ALA A 378 29.63 -10.23 -35.93
N SER A 379 29.65 -9.98 -37.25
CA SER A 379 29.85 -8.63 -37.78
C SER A 379 28.68 -7.70 -37.45
N GLN A 380 27.44 -8.19 -37.52
CA GLN A 380 26.25 -7.43 -37.17
C GLN A 380 26.18 -7.10 -35.68
N LEU A 381 26.49 -8.06 -34.81
CA LEU A 381 26.55 -7.82 -33.37
C LEU A 381 27.71 -6.89 -33.00
N ALA A 382 28.85 -6.95 -33.70
CA ALA A 382 29.94 -6.00 -33.53
C ALA A 382 29.54 -4.58 -33.94
N LEU A 383 28.80 -4.42 -35.05
CA LEU A 383 28.22 -3.14 -35.46
C LEU A 383 27.22 -2.61 -34.42
N PHE A 384 26.37 -3.49 -33.89
CA PHE A 384 25.41 -3.13 -32.84
C PHE A 384 26.09 -2.77 -31.52
N ALA A 385 27.21 -3.44 -31.20
CA ALA A 385 28.00 -3.16 -30.00
C ALA A 385 28.50 -1.71 -29.97
N GLY A 386 28.85 -1.16 -31.14
CA GLY A 386 29.47 0.16 -31.29
C GLY A 386 30.90 0.21 -30.70
N GLU A 387 31.53 1.38 -30.77
CA GLU A 387 32.80 1.61 -30.06
C GLU A 387 32.57 1.47 -28.55
N GLY A 388 33.29 0.57 -27.89
CA GLY A 388 33.17 0.32 -26.44
C GLY A 388 32.14 -0.72 -26.02
N GLY A 389 31.34 -1.28 -26.94
CA GLY A 389 30.43 -2.40 -26.65
C GLY A 389 29.12 -2.04 -25.95
N GLU A 390 28.80 -0.74 -25.85
CA GLU A 390 27.64 -0.22 -25.12
C GLU A 390 26.30 -0.77 -25.61
N GLY A 391 26.14 -1.00 -26.92
CA GLY A 391 24.89 -1.53 -27.47
C GLY A 391 24.59 -2.95 -26.97
N LEU A 392 25.61 -3.82 -26.92
CA LEU A 392 25.48 -5.18 -26.39
C LEU A 392 25.20 -5.19 -24.88
N ASN A 393 25.72 -4.21 -24.13
CA ASN A 393 25.52 -4.11 -22.69
C ASN A 393 24.05 -3.84 -22.29
N LEU A 394 23.20 -3.43 -23.24
CA LEU A 394 21.76 -3.30 -23.02
C LEU A 394 21.03 -4.66 -22.95
N LEU A 395 21.61 -5.70 -23.55
CA LEU A 395 21.01 -7.03 -23.72
C LEU A 395 21.80 -8.16 -23.04
N VAL A 396 23.08 -7.95 -22.76
CA VAL A 396 23.95 -8.94 -22.14
C VAL A 396 24.85 -8.26 -21.12
N ASP A 397 25.08 -8.90 -19.97
CA ASP A 397 26.03 -8.38 -18.98
C ASP A 397 27.49 -8.38 -19.50
N GLU A 398 28.41 -7.72 -18.78
CA GLU A 398 29.83 -7.65 -19.16
C GLU A 398 30.49 -9.03 -19.25
N SER A 399 30.12 -9.94 -18.35
CA SER A 399 30.66 -11.31 -18.31
C SER A 399 30.08 -12.21 -19.39
N ARG A 400 29.10 -11.72 -20.16
CA ARG A 400 28.37 -12.47 -21.18
C ARG A 400 27.76 -13.77 -20.65
N ARG A 401 27.36 -13.78 -19.38
CA ARG A 401 26.69 -14.89 -18.71
C ARG A 401 25.17 -14.71 -18.71
N TYR A 402 24.70 -13.48 -18.53
CA TYR A 402 23.27 -13.18 -18.41
C TYR A 402 22.75 -12.51 -19.66
N VAL A 403 21.66 -13.07 -20.21
CA VAL A 403 20.94 -12.49 -21.36
C VAL A 403 19.64 -11.86 -20.86
N ARG A 404 19.37 -10.64 -21.33
CA ARG A 404 18.14 -9.89 -21.08
C ARG A 404 17.26 -9.90 -22.32
N VAL A 405 16.03 -10.37 -22.16
CA VAL A 405 14.95 -10.25 -23.16
C VAL A 405 13.94 -9.25 -22.63
N GLN A 406 13.69 -8.17 -23.34
CA GLN A 406 12.70 -7.17 -22.95
C GLN A 406 11.38 -7.43 -23.68
N LEU A 407 10.28 -7.37 -22.95
CA LEU A 407 8.93 -7.51 -23.46
C LEU A 407 8.24 -6.15 -23.35
N ARG A 408 7.69 -5.67 -24.47
CA ARG A 408 6.80 -4.51 -24.47
C ARG A 408 5.38 -5.00 -24.27
N LEU A 409 4.78 -4.57 -23.17
CA LEU A 409 3.43 -4.94 -22.79
C LEU A 409 2.49 -3.73 -23.01
N PRO A 410 1.24 -3.98 -23.39
CA PRO A 410 0.21 -2.96 -23.34
C PRO A 410 -0.12 -2.63 -21.87
N SER A 411 -0.49 -1.38 -21.60
CA SER A 411 -0.93 -0.99 -20.25
C SER A 411 -2.28 -1.63 -19.95
N VAL A 412 -2.30 -2.55 -18.98
CA VAL A 412 -3.51 -3.18 -18.44
C VAL A 412 -3.48 -3.15 -16.92
N GLY A 413 -4.65 -3.29 -16.30
CA GLY A 413 -4.74 -3.38 -14.84
C GLY A 413 -3.88 -4.53 -14.30
N SER A 414 -3.27 -4.30 -13.14
CA SER A 414 -2.23 -5.17 -12.57
C SER A 414 -2.65 -6.64 -12.43
N ALA A 415 -3.93 -6.90 -12.11
CA ALA A 415 -4.46 -8.27 -11.99
C ALA A 415 -4.39 -9.09 -13.30
N ASN A 416 -4.51 -8.43 -14.45
CA ASN A 416 -4.36 -9.09 -15.74
C ASN A 416 -2.89 -9.24 -16.12
N LEU A 417 -2.05 -8.31 -15.70
CA LEU A 417 -0.61 -8.37 -15.93
C LEU A 417 0.03 -9.55 -15.20
N VAL A 418 -0.43 -9.89 -14.00
CA VAL A 418 -0.01 -11.09 -13.24
C VAL A 418 -0.09 -12.34 -14.12
N LYS A 419 -1.26 -12.58 -14.74
CA LYS A 419 -1.50 -13.76 -15.57
C LYS A 419 -0.55 -13.85 -16.76
N ILE A 420 -0.23 -12.71 -17.36
CA ILE A 420 0.70 -12.63 -18.49
C ILE A 420 2.11 -12.95 -18.02
N VAL A 421 2.54 -12.37 -16.90
CA VAL A 421 3.87 -12.61 -16.32
C VAL A 421 4.04 -14.09 -15.95
N ASP A 422 3.03 -14.73 -15.35
CA ASP A 422 3.07 -16.15 -15.00
C ASP A 422 3.25 -17.05 -16.24
N GLU A 423 2.56 -16.74 -17.34
CA GLU A 423 2.71 -17.46 -18.60
C GLU A 423 4.06 -17.24 -19.26
N VAL A 424 4.55 -16.00 -19.25
CA VAL A 424 5.88 -15.65 -19.74
C VAL A 424 6.94 -16.41 -18.94
N GLU A 425 6.80 -16.47 -17.62
CA GLU A 425 7.72 -17.18 -16.74
C GLU A 425 7.70 -18.68 -17.01
N ALA A 426 6.52 -19.28 -17.13
CA ALA A 426 6.37 -20.69 -17.46
C ALA A 426 7.02 -21.02 -18.83
N ALA A 427 6.81 -20.16 -19.84
CA ALA A 427 7.41 -20.33 -21.16
C ALA A 427 8.94 -20.23 -21.12
N ALA A 428 9.49 -19.31 -20.32
CA ALA A 428 10.91 -19.15 -20.13
C ALA A 428 11.54 -20.36 -19.41
N GLN A 429 10.92 -20.83 -18.32
CA GLN A 429 11.39 -21.97 -17.53
C GLN A 429 11.40 -23.29 -18.30
N GLU A 430 10.44 -23.49 -19.22
CA GLU A 430 10.37 -24.68 -20.07
C GLU A 430 11.56 -24.78 -21.03
N LEU A 431 11.99 -23.65 -21.61
CA LEU A 431 13.07 -23.61 -22.60
C LEU A 431 14.46 -23.45 -21.96
N PHE A 432 14.52 -22.84 -20.78
CA PHE A 432 15.76 -22.57 -20.05
C PHE A 432 15.64 -23.10 -18.60
N PRO A 433 15.80 -24.43 -18.41
CA PRO A 433 15.79 -25.03 -17.09
C PRO A 433 17.00 -24.58 -16.26
N ARG A 434 16.83 -24.57 -14.94
CA ARG A 434 17.80 -24.04 -13.98
C ARG A 434 19.15 -24.79 -14.04
N PRO A 435 20.29 -24.09 -14.26
CA PRO A 435 21.60 -24.70 -14.12
C PRO A 435 21.91 -25.01 -12.64
N GLU A 436 22.67 -26.09 -12.36
CA GLU A 436 23.09 -26.43 -10.99
C GLU A 436 23.90 -25.28 -10.38
N GLY A 437 23.44 -24.72 -9.25
CA GLY A 437 24.08 -23.59 -8.59
C GLY A 437 23.90 -22.21 -9.25
N GLY A 438 23.16 -22.11 -10.36
CA GLY A 438 22.90 -20.85 -11.08
C GLY A 438 21.60 -20.14 -10.68
N LEU A 439 21.43 -18.92 -11.23
CA LEU A 439 20.22 -18.12 -11.07
C LEU A 439 19.07 -18.75 -11.87
N ARG A 440 17.84 -18.69 -11.35
CA ARG A 440 16.62 -19.05 -12.10
C ARG A 440 16.47 -18.10 -13.29
N THR A 441 15.91 -18.58 -14.41
CA THR A 441 15.25 -17.65 -15.34
C THR A 441 14.16 -16.91 -14.59
N GLY A 442 14.27 -15.58 -14.53
CA GLY A 442 13.37 -14.74 -13.76
C GLY A 442 12.71 -13.70 -14.65
N VAL A 443 11.39 -13.59 -14.57
CA VAL A 443 10.67 -12.45 -15.13
C VAL A 443 10.75 -11.31 -14.13
N THR A 444 11.63 -10.36 -14.41
CA THR A 444 11.81 -9.12 -13.67
C THR A 444 11.20 -7.94 -14.45
N GLY A 445 11.52 -6.72 -14.04
CA GLY A 445 10.90 -5.50 -14.53
C GLY A 445 9.83 -5.00 -13.58
N MET A 446 9.53 -3.72 -13.72
CA MET A 446 8.73 -3.00 -12.75
C MET A 446 7.30 -3.54 -12.65
N GLU A 447 6.73 -3.97 -13.77
CA GLU A 447 5.38 -4.53 -13.84
C GLU A 447 5.28 -5.91 -13.18
N SER A 448 6.27 -6.79 -13.39
CA SER A 448 6.36 -8.08 -12.69
C SER A 448 6.54 -7.90 -11.18
N LEU A 449 7.36 -6.93 -10.77
CA LEU A 449 7.56 -6.58 -9.36
C LEU A 449 6.24 -6.11 -8.72
N PHE A 450 5.51 -5.19 -9.36
CA PHE A 450 4.23 -4.70 -8.83
C PHE A 450 3.17 -5.81 -8.76
N SER A 451 3.11 -6.69 -9.76
CA SER A 451 2.25 -7.87 -9.76
C SER A 451 2.46 -8.73 -8.51
N HIS A 452 3.70 -9.18 -8.26
CA HIS A 452 4.06 -9.98 -7.09
C HIS A 452 3.83 -9.22 -5.77
N LEU A 453 4.11 -7.92 -5.77
CA LEU A 453 3.88 -7.04 -4.63
C LEU A 453 2.38 -6.98 -4.27
N ILE A 454 1.49 -6.91 -5.25
CA ILE A 454 0.03 -6.85 -5.03
C ILE A 454 -0.50 -8.14 -4.43
N GLU A 455 -0.12 -9.30 -4.95
CA GLU A 455 -0.57 -10.59 -4.42
C GLU A 455 -0.09 -10.75 -2.97
N THR A 456 1.18 -10.47 -2.74
CA THR A 456 1.78 -10.52 -1.40
C THR A 456 1.06 -9.57 -0.45
N LEU A 457 0.81 -8.33 -0.86
CA LEU A 457 0.17 -7.33 -0.02
C LEU A 457 -1.31 -7.64 0.24
N SER A 458 -2.04 -8.16 -0.74
CA SER A 458 -3.43 -8.58 -0.56
C SER A 458 -3.52 -9.69 0.50
N SER A 459 -2.63 -10.70 0.41
CA SER A 459 -2.55 -11.77 1.41
C SER A 459 -2.15 -11.25 2.79
N GLN A 460 -1.14 -10.37 2.86
CA GLN A 460 -0.64 -9.83 4.12
C GLN A 460 -1.63 -8.88 4.79
N LEU A 461 -2.42 -8.12 4.01
CA LEU A 461 -3.49 -7.28 4.53
C LEU A 461 -4.61 -8.12 5.15
N ALA A 462 -5.03 -9.21 4.49
CA ALA A 462 -6.04 -10.10 5.04
C ALA A 462 -5.56 -10.73 6.36
N LYS A 463 -4.28 -11.17 6.42
CA LYS A 463 -3.66 -11.68 7.66
C LYS A 463 -3.54 -10.60 8.74
N GLY A 464 -3.15 -9.38 8.38
CA GLY A 464 -3.04 -8.24 9.29
C GLY A 464 -4.39 -7.84 9.88
N PHE A 465 -5.43 -7.79 9.06
CA PHE A 465 -6.81 -7.56 9.50
C PHE A 465 -7.29 -8.66 10.44
N GLY A 466 -7.07 -9.94 10.09
CA GLY A 466 -7.40 -11.07 10.95
C GLY A 466 -6.66 -11.06 12.29
N PHE A 467 -5.38 -10.69 12.28
CA PHE A 467 -4.58 -10.51 13.49
C PHE A 467 -5.12 -9.37 14.37
N ALA A 468 -5.39 -8.19 13.80
CA ALA A 468 -5.97 -7.08 14.53
C ALA A 468 -7.33 -7.45 15.14
N ALA A 469 -8.22 -8.07 14.37
CA ALA A 469 -9.51 -8.56 14.86
C ALA A 469 -9.36 -9.59 16.00
N LEU A 470 -8.39 -10.50 15.90
CA LEU A 470 -8.09 -11.46 16.97
C LEU A 470 -7.64 -10.75 18.25
N VAL A 471 -6.66 -9.85 18.16
CA VAL A 471 -6.15 -9.14 19.35
C VAL A 471 -7.25 -8.29 19.99
N ILE A 472 -8.05 -7.58 19.20
CA ILE A 472 -9.19 -6.80 19.70
C ILE A 472 -10.23 -7.72 20.37
N THR A 473 -10.53 -8.88 19.80
CA THR A 473 -11.40 -9.90 20.42
C THR A 473 -10.87 -10.32 21.78
N LEU A 474 -9.55 -10.56 21.90
CA LEU A 474 -8.91 -10.94 23.16
C LEU A 474 -8.99 -9.81 24.19
N VAL A 475 -8.76 -8.56 23.79
CA VAL A 475 -8.92 -7.38 24.66
C VAL A 475 -10.35 -7.28 25.18
N MET A 476 -11.35 -7.37 24.30
CA MET A 476 -12.76 -7.32 24.69
C MET A 476 -13.15 -8.49 25.60
N ALA A 477 -12.69 -9.71 25.29
CA ALA A 477 -12.92 -10.88 26.11
C ALA A 477 -12.31 -10.73 27.51
N PHE A 478 -11.12 -10.13 27.61
CA PHE A 478 -10.46 -9.84 28.88
C PHE A 478 -11.23 -8.78 29.69
N VAL A 479 -11.57 -7.65 29.08
CA VAL A 479 -12.28 -6.52 29.72
C VAL A 479 -13.63 -6.95 30.28
N PHE A 480 -14.41 -7.68 29.49
CA PHE A 480 -15.73 -8.14 29.89
C PHE A 480 -15.72 -9.50 30.59
N ARG A 481 -14.54 -10.10 30.81
CA ARG A 481 -14.37 -11.45 31.37
C ARG A 481 -15.26 -12.49 30.69
N SER A 482 -15.43 -12.37 29.37
CA SER A 482 -16.33 -13.21 28.58
C SER A 482 -15.90 -13.27 27.12
N VAL A 483 -15.45 -14.46 26.69
CA VAL A 483 -15.11 -14.75 25.29
C VAL A 483 -16.33 -14.57 24.38
N ARG A 484 -17.54 -14.89 24.87
CA ARG A 484 -18.78 -14.70 24.11
C ARG A 484 -19.01 -13.23 23.80
N VAL A 485 -18.84 -12.34 24.78
CA VAL A 485 -18.93 -10.89 24.56
C VAL A 485 -17.88 -10.46 23.53
N GLY A 486 -16.61 -10.84 23.73
CA GLY A 486 -15.53 -10.50 22.80
C GLY A 486 -15.83 -10.89 21.35
N LEU A 487 -16.27 -12.13 21.08
CA LEU A 487 -16.63 -12.59 19.74
C LEU A 487 -17.87 -11.88 19.19
N SER A 488 -18.92 -11.75 20.00
CA SER A 488 -20.16 -11.09 19.57
C SER A 488 -19.97 -9.60 19.25
N SER A 489 -19.04 -8.93 19.94
CA SER A 489 -18.68 -7.54 19.69
C SER A 489 -17.92 -7.34 18.37
N MET A 490 -17.36 -8.39 17.75
CA MET A 490 -16.70 -8.21 16.44
C MET A 490 -17.69 -7.97 15.31
N LEU A 491 -18.92 -8.49 15.41
CA LEU A 491 -19.93 -8.34 14.37
C LEU A 491 -20.29 -6.86 14.06
N PRO A 492 -20.65 -6.02 15.05
CA PRO A 492 -20.94 -4.60 14.80
C PRO A 492 -19.70 -3.78 14.41
N ASN A 493 -18.48 -4.29 14.64
CA ASN A 493 -17.22 -3.61 14.34
C ASN A 493 -16.66 -3.93 12.95
N ILE A 494 -16.79 -5.18 12.51
CA ILE A 494 -16.33 -5.62 11.18
C ILE A 494 -17.29 -5.13 10.09
N LEU A 495 -18.61 -5.11 10.36
CA LEU A 495 -19.63 -4.69 9.41
C LEU A 495 -19.33 -3.30 8.81
N PRO A 496 -19.09 -2.24 9.60
CA PRO A 496 -18.75 -0.91 9.08
C PRO A 496 -17.52 -0.90 8.18
N VAL A 497 -16.48 -1.62 8.58
CA VAL A 497 -15.19 -1.65 7.87
C VAL A 497 -15.33 -2.30 6.50
N ILE A 498 -15.97 -3.47 6.43
CA ILE A 498 -16.25 -4.14 5.16
C ILE A 498 -17.22 -3.31 4.33
N SER A 499 -18.20 -2.64 4.94
CA SER A 499 -19.15 -1.77 4.24
C SER A 499 -18.44 -0.59 3.56
N GLY A 500 -17.50 0.07 4.24
CA GLY A 500 -16.76 1.20 3.69
C GLY A 500 -16.03 0.87 2.38
N ILE A 501 -15.34 -0.27 2.33
CA ILE A 501 -14.66 -0.74 1.11
C ILE A 501 -15.61 -1.41 0.11
N GLY A 502 -16.61 -2.13 0.59
CA GLY A 502 -17.58 -2.83 -0.25
C GLY A 502 -18.37 -1.86 -1.11
N VAL A 503 -18.74 -0.70 -0.57
CA VAL A 503 -19.37 0.38 -1.35
C VAL A 503 -18.49 0.79 -2.53
N VAL A 504 -17.19 0.96 -2.33
CA VAL A 504 -16.26 1.35 -3.38
C VAL A 504 -16.20 0.29 -4.50
N GLY A 505 -16.17 -0.98 -4.14
CA GLY A 505 -16.22 -2.09 -5.10
C GLY A 505 -17.56 -2.22 -5.83
N LEU A 506 -18.70 -1.96 -5.16
CA LEU A 506 -20.03 -1.94 -5.80
C LEU A 506 -20.15 -0.84 -6.85
N PHE A 507 -19.52 0.31 -6.63
CA PHE A 507 -19.44 1.40 -7.61
C PHE A 507 -18.42 1.15 -8.73
N GLY A 508 -17.69 0.03 -8.69
CA GLY A 508 -16.68 -0.31 -9.69
C GLY A 508 -15.47 0.63 -9.69
N LEU A 509 -15.24 1.33 -8.57
CA LEU A 509 -14.12 2.25 -8.42
C LEU A 509 -12.83 1.44 -8.23
N MET A 510 -11.79 1.81 -8.96
CA MET A 510 -10.46 1.21 -8.82
C MET A 510 -9.76 1.79 -7.61
N VAL A 511 -9.26 0.92 -6.74
CA VAL A 511 -8.63 1.32 -5.48
C VAL A 511 -7.16 0.95 -5.49
N ASP A 512 -6.34 1.87 -5.03
CA ASP A 512 -4.91 1.66 -4.90
C ASP A 512 -4.57 0.94 -3.59
N ILE A 513 -3.37 0.38 -3.51
CA ILE A 513 -2.94 -0.40 -2.35
C ILE A 513 -2.82 0.44 -1.08
N ASP A 514 -2.46 1.71 -1.23
CA ASP A 514 -2.37 2.67 -0.13
C ASP A 514 -3.71 2.84 0.58
N ALA A 515 -4.80 2.82 -0.19
CA ALA A 515 -6.16 2.93 0.30
C ALA A 515 -6.61 1.68 1.08
N LEU A 516 -6.08 0.51 0.73
CA LEU A 516 -6.37 -0.74 1.43
C LEU A 516 -5.75 -0.80 2.83
N PHE A 517 -4.58 -0.19 3.05
CA PHE A 517 -3.95 -0.16 4.38
C PHE A 517 -4.84 0.53 5.41
N LEU A 518 -5.57 1.56 5.01
CA LEU A 518 -6.47 2.29 5.90
C LEU A 518 -7.72 1.49 6.27
N VAL A 519 -8.07 0.42 5.57
CA VAL A 519 -9.15 -0.50 5.99
C VAL A 519 -8.76 -1.23 7.28
N SER A 520 -7.50 -1.66 7.38
CA SER A 520 -6.99 -2.26 8.63
C SER A 520 -6.96 -1.24 9.77
N VAL A 521 -6.68 0.02 9.48
CA VAL A 521 -6.75 1.13 10.45
C VAL A 521 -8.19 1.40 10.88
N ALA A 522 -9.13 1.40 9.93
CA ALA A 522 -10.52 1.69 10.18
C ALA A 522 -11.15 0.72 11.19
N LEU A 523 -10.67 -0.54 11.26
CA LEU A 523 -11.06 -1.49 12.31
C LEU A 523 -10.67 -1.00 13.71
N GLY A 524 -9.46 -0.45 13.88
CA GLY A 524 -9.03 0.12 15.15
C GLY A 524 -9.90 1.31 15.56
N ILE A 525 -10.27 2.16 14.61
CA ILE A 525 -11.11 3.35 14.86
C ILE A 525 -12.58 2.96 15.12
N ALA A 526 -13.11 1.94 14.43
CA ALA A 526 -14.53 1.56 14.53
C ALA A 526 -14.88 0.82 15.83
N VAL A 527 -13.92 0.14 16.46
CA VAL A 527 -14.20 -0.64 17.69
C VAL A 527 -14.45 0.24 18.91
N ASP A 528 -14.00 1.49 18.85
CA ASP A 528 -13.98 2.41 19.98
C ASP A 528 -15.39 2.66 20.57
N ASP A 529 -16.39 2.86 19.71
CA ASP A 529 -17.75 3.24 20.12
C ASP A 529 -18.50 2.08 20.81
N THR A 530 -18.26 0.84 20.38
CA THR A 530 -18.78 -0.37 21.03
C THR A 530 -18.30 -0.48 22.48
N ILE A 531 -17.02 -0.14 22.76
CA ILE A 531 -16.45 -0.19 24.11
C ILE A 531 -17.18 0.80 25.02
N HIS A 532 -17.35 2.04 24.56
CA HIS A 532 -18.06 3.08 25.33
C HIS A 532 -19.48 2.65 25.68
N PHE A 533 -20.22 2.08 24.72
CA PHE A 533 -21.57 1.59 24.96
C PHE A 533 -21.61 0.43 25.97
N LEU A 534 -20.79 -0.60 25.77
CA LEU A 534 -20.83 -1.81 26.60
C LEU A 534 -20.31 -1.59 28.02
N VAL A 535 -19.34 -0.70 28.21
CA VAL A 535 -18.87 -0.30 29.55
C VAL A 535 -19.98 0.42 30.31
N ARG A 536 -20.69 1.37 29.68
CA ARG A 536 -21.83 2.05 30.31
C ARG A 536 -22.97 1.08 30.61
N TYR A 537 -23.31 0.21 29.66
CA TYR A 537 -24.34 -0.81 29.85
C TYR A 537 -24.02 -1.72 31.05
N ARG A 538 -22.75 -2.16 31.17
CA ARG A 538 -22.31 -2.96 32.32
C ARG A 538 -22.47 -2.20 33.63
N HIS A 539 -22.06 -0.94 33.66
CA HIS A 539 -22.17 -0.08 34.84
C HIS A 539 -23.63 0.07 35.30
N GLU A 540 -24.55 0.40 34.38
CA GLU A 540 -25.97 0.55 34.72
C GLU A 540 -26.61 -0.77 35.18
N ARG A 541 -26.22 -1.90 34.57
CA ARG A 541 -26.66 -3.23 35.02
C ARG A 541 -26.12 -3.61 36.41
N GLN A 542 -24.88 -3.24 36.72
CA GLN A 542 -24.29 -3.41 38.05
C GLN A 542 -24.96 -2.50 39.10
N ALA A 543 -25.44 -1.32 38.69
CA ALA A 543 -26.25 -0.44 39.53
C ALA A 543 -27.70 -0.94 39.75
N GLY A 544 -28.03 -2.16 39.30
CA GLY A 544 -29.33 -2.80 39.53
C GLY A 544 -30.44 -2.37 38.56
N LYS A 545 -30.12 -1.61 37.50
CA LYS A 545 -31.10 -1.25 36.48
C LYS A 545 -31.54 -2.49 35.68
N ASP A 546 -32.81 -2.52 35.28
CA ASP A 546 -33.32 -3.57 34.40
C ASP A 546 -32.67 -3.47 33.01
N LEU A 547 -32.92 -4.47 32.15
CA LEU A 547 -32.24 -4.55 30.86
C LEU A 547 -32.62 -3.37 29.95
N ASP A 548 -33.90 -2.99 29.94
CA ASP A 548 -34.42 -1.91 29.09
C ASP A 548 -33.88 -0.53 29.51
N GLU A 549 -33.91 -0.25 30.81
CA GLU A 549 -33.43 1.02 31.35
C GLU A 549 -31.92 1.15 31.21
N ALA A 550 -31.16 0.07 31.43
CA ALA A 550 -29.71 0.09 31.21
C ALA A 550 -29.36 0.37 29.73
N VAL A 551 -30.07 -0.23 28.77
CA VAL A 551 -29.89 0.05 27.34
C VAL A 551 -30.30 1.50 27.03
N ARG A 552 -31.43 1.98 27.56
CA ARG A 552 -31.91 3.35 27.35
C ARG A 552 -30.92 4.39 27.85
N LEU A 553 -30.42 4.24 29.08
CA LEU A 553 -29.42 5.16 29.65
C LEU A 553 -28.11 5.12 28.85
N SER A 554 -27.67 3.93 28.44
CA SER A 554 -26.45 3.79 27.62
C SER A 554 -26.58 4.47 26.25
N LEU A 555 -27.72 4.32 25.57
CA LEU A 555 -27.98 5.00 24.29
C LEU A 555 -28.15 6.52 24.47
N CYS A 556 -28.97 6.95 25.43
CA CYS A 556 -29.33 8.36 25.54
C CYS A 556 -28.26 9.23 26.21
N GLU A 557 -27.38 8.67 27.05
CA GLU A 557 -26.28 9.41 27.65
C GLU A 557 -24.99 9.24 26.86
N THR A 558 -24.49 8.00 26.73
CA THR A 558 -23.21 7.72 26.04
C THR A 558 -23.36 7.81 24.52
N GLY A 559 -24.51 7.40 23.96
CA GLY A 559 -24.75 7.49 22.51
C GLY A 559 -24.76 8.91 21.96
N LEU A 560 -25.14 9.93 22.75
CA LEU A 560 -24.98 11.33 22.34
C LEU A 560 -23.51 11.73 22.16
N GLY A 561 -22.62 11.18 22.99
CA GLY A 561 -21.18 11.35 22.88
C GLY A 561 -20.66 10.69 21.61
N ILE A 562 -21.04 9.43 21.39
CA ILE A 562 -20.67 8.63 20.20
C ILE A 562 -21.10 9.37 18.92
N VAL A 563 -22.37 9.76 18.78
CA VAL A 563 -22.83 10.47 17.56
C VAL A 563 -22.03 11.76 17.30
N ARG A 564 -21.64 12.49 18.35
CA ARG A 564 -20.83 13.72 18.21
C ARG A 564 -19.42 13.42 17.74
N THR A 565 -18.75 12.44 18.33
CA THR A 565 -17.39 12.08 17.93
C THR A 565 -17.37 11.49 16.52
N SER A 566 -18.38 10.74 16.12
CA SER A 566 -18.48 10.25 14.74
C SER A 566 -18.74 11.37 13.73
N ILE A 567 -19.50 12.42 14.07
CA ILE A 567 -19.60 13.63 13.22
C ILE A 567 -18.24 14.30 13.07
N ILE A 568 -17.44 14.39 14.15
CA ILE A 568 -16.08 14.92 14.09
C ILE A 568 -15.21 14.07 13.15
N LEU A 569 -15.28 12.74 13.26
CA LEU A 569 -14.54 11.82 12.40
C LEU A 569 -14.95 11.93 10.92
N VAL A 570 -16.25 11.93 10.64
CA VAL A 570 -16.83 12.06 9.29
C VAL A 570 -16.41 13.37 8.63
N CYS A 571 -16.57 14.50 9.33
CA CYS A 571 -16.19 15.80 8.77
C CYS A 571 -14.68 16.02 8.72
N GLY A 572 -13.94 15.51 9.71
CA GLY A 572 -12.49 15.60 9.80
C GLY A 572 -11.77 14.89 8.66
N PHE A 573 -12.24 13.69 8.28
CA PHE A 573 -11.73 12.95 7.12
C PHE A 573 -12.41 13.35 5.80
N GLY A 574 -13.67 13.79 5.84
CA GLY A 574 -14.46 14.12 4.65
C GLY A 574 -13.87 15.24 3.81
N ILE A 575 -13.05 16.12 4.38
CA ILE A 575 -12.35 17.16 3.63
C ILE A 575 -11.44 16.59 2.53
N TRP A 576 -10.87 15.39 2.73
CA TRP A 576 -10.05 14.74 1.71
C TRP A 576 -10.83 14.34 0.45
N LEU A 577 -12.15 14.22 0.51
CA LEU A 577 -12.98 13.95 -0.68
C LEU A 577 -12.83 15.05 -1.75
N THR A 578 -12.47 16.25 -1.32
CA THR A 578 -12.20 17.40 -2.19
C THR A 578 -10.80 17.37 -2.81
N SER A 579 -9.98 16.36 -2.49
CA SER A 579 -8.62 16.23 -3.00
C SER A 579 -8.60 15.98 -4.51
N PRO A 580 -7.73 16.69 -5.26
CA PRO A 580 -7.44 16.33 -6.64
C PRO A 580 -6.65 15.01 -6.72
N TYR A 581 -6.08 14.55 -5.61
CA TYR A 581 -5.31 13.32 -5.53
C TYR A 581 -6.21 12.13 -5.17
N LEU A 582 -6.16 11.08 -6.00
CA LEU A 582 -7.13 9.99 -5.95
C LEU A 582 -7.04 9.18 -4.65
N THR A 583 -5.83 8.94 -4.13
CA THR A 583 -5.66 8.25 -2.84
C THR A 583 -6.33 9.01 -1.70
N PHE A 584 -6.10 10.33 -1.58
CA PHE A 584 -6.72 11.14 -0.54
C PHE A 584 -8.24 11.16 -0.73
N LYS A 585 -8.71 11.34 -1.97
CA LYS A 585 -10.14 11.29 -2.29
C LYS A 585 -10.80 9.98 -1.84
N TYR A 586 -10.20 8.83 -2.13
CA TYR A 586 -10.71 7.53 -1.66
C TYR A 586 -10.67 7.40 -0.15
N MET A 587 -9.68 7.96 0.53
CA MET A 587 -9.65 7.96 2.01
C MET A 587 -10.73 8.86 2.61
N GLY A 588 -10.98 10.02 2.00
CA GLY A 588 -12.10 10.89 2.31
C GLY A 588 -13.47 10.32 1.96
N LEU A 589 -13.52 9.15 1.30
CA LEU A 589 -14.75 8.40 1.05
C LEU A 589 -14.88 7.20 2.01
N ILE A 590 -13.85 6.34 2.08
CA ILE A 590 -13.88 5.08 2.84
C ILE A 590 -13.98 5.33 4.34
N LEU A 591 -13.17 6.24 4.90
CA LEU A 591 -13.19 6.50 6.34
C LEU A 591 -14.52 7.10 6.79
N PRO A 592 -15.05 8.19 6.20
CA PRO A 592 -16.36 8.71 6.59
C PRO A 592 -17.50 7.71 6.41
N MET A 593 -17.53 6.93 5.31
CA MET A 593 -18.56 5.90 5.12
C MET A 593 -18.48 4.81 6.19
N THR A 594 -17.27 4.40 6.56
CA THR A 594 -17.06 3.45 7.66
C THR A 594 -17.59 4.03 8.98
N MET A 595 -17.29 5.29 9.30
CA MET A 595 -17.76 5.93 10.54
C MET A 595 -19.28 6.11 10.59
N ILE A 596 -19.91 6.46 9.46
CA ILE A 596 -21.37 6.53 9.35
C ILE A 596 -21.98 5.16 9.65
N MET A 597 -21.43 4.11 9.05
CA MET A 597 -21.93 2.76 9.26
C MET A 597 -21.64 2.22 10.66
N ALA A 598 -20.53 2.65 11.30
CA ALA A 598 -20.19 2.33 12.68
C ALA A 598 -21.27 2.84 13.64
N VAL A 599 -21.61 4.13 13.57
CA VAL A 599 -22.69 4.70 14.40
C VAL A 599 -24.01 3.97 14.21
N VAL A 600 -24.35 3.62 12.97
CA VAL A 600 -25.58 2.89 12.69
C VAL A 600 -25.54 1.50 13.33
N ALA A 601 -24.41 0.80 13.24
CA ALA A 601 -24.20 -0.50 13.88
C ALA A 601 -24.27 -0.39 15.42
N ASP A 602 -23.60 0.60 16.01
CA ASP A 602 -23.56 0.76 17.47
C ASP A 602 -24.91 1.18 18.06
N MET A 603 -25.67 2.02 17.36
CA MET A 603 -26.95 2.54 17.86
C MET A 603 -28.13 1.59 17.60
N LEU A 604 -28.03 0.65 16.66
CA LEU A 604 -29.10 -0.29 16.32
C LEU A 604 -28.73 -1.75 16.57
N VAL A 605 -27.64 -2.23 15.98
CA VAL A 605 -27.26 -3.65 15.98
C VAL A 605 -26.86 -4.08 17.39
N ILE A 606 -26.07 -3.29 18.11
CA ILE A 606 -25.64 -3.65 19.48
C ILE A 606 -26.84 -3.77 20.44
N PRO A 607 -27.72 -2.77 20.58
CA PRO A 607 -28.91 -2.91 21.43
C PRO A 607 -29.77 -4.11 21.04
N ALA A 608 -29.98 -4.36 19.74
CA ALA A 608 -30.74 -5.51 19.27
C ALA A 608 -30.08 -6.84 19.69
N MET A 609 -28.75 -6.94 19.57
CA MET A 609 -27.99 -8.11 20.03
C MET A 609 -28.04 -8.30 21.56
N VAL A 610 -28.12 -7.21 22.33
CA VAL A 610 -28.35 -7.26 23.78
C VAL A 610 -29.76 -7.76 24.10
N TYR A 611 -30.81 -7.25 23.44
CA TYR A 611 -32.19 -7.71 23.63
C TYR A 611 -32.39 -9.18 23.23
N LEU A 612 -31.71 -9.65 22.19
CA LEU A 612 -31.71 -11.08 21.79
C LEU A 612 -30.89 -11.97 22.74
N GLY A 613 -30.14 -11.36 23.66
CA GLY A 613 -29.25 -12.08 24.57
C GLY A 613 -28.05 -12.73 23.87
N TRP A 614 -27.64 -12.23 22.70
CA TRP A 614 -26.40 -12.60 22.03
C TRP A 614 -25.20 -11.99 22.74
N ILE A 615 -25.32 -10.73 23.18
CA ILE A 615 -24.37 -10.06 24.07
C ILE A 615 -24.89 -10.16 25.50
N ARG A 616 -24.28 -11.04 26.31
CA ARG A 616 -24.55 -11.15 27.75
C ARG A 616 -23.32 -10.74 28.54
N VAL A 617 -23.29 -9.47 28.93
CA VAL A 617 -22.22 -8.94 29.77
C VAL A 617 -22.34 -9.53 31.18
N PRO A 618 -21.30 -10.19 31.71
CA PRO A 618 -21.31 -10.70 33.08
C PRO A 618 -21.41 -9.53 34.08
N ILE A 619 -22.35 -9.67 35.02
CA ILE A 619 -22.55 -8.74 36.12
C ILE A 619 -21.96 -9.42 37.35
N SER A 620 -21.11 -8.73 38.10
CA SER A 620 -20.70 -9.18 39.43
C SER A 620 -21.91 -9.10 40.35
N GLU A 621 -22.30 -10.20 40.99
CA GLU A 621 -23.30 -10.15 42.06
C GLU A 621 -22.84 -9.13 43.11
N PRO A 622 -23.72 -8.23 43.61
CA PRO A 622 -23.35 -7.37 44.71
C PRO A 622 -22.94 -8.27 45.87
N ALA A 623 -21.76 -8.03 46.43
CA ALA A 623 -21.30 -8.76 47.61
C ALA A 623 -22.40 -8.64 48.67
N GLU A 624 -23.04 -9.76 49.01
CA GLU A 624 -23.90 -9.83 50.18
C GLU A 624 -23.03 -9.35 51.36
N THR A 625 -23.39 -8.21 51.92
CA THR A 625 -22.82 -7.71 53.16
C THR A 625 -23.15 -8.73 54.23
N ALA A 626 -22.19 -9.62 54.51
CA ALA A 626 -22.20 -10.55 55.63
C ALA A 626 -21.91 -9.82 56.95
#